data_AF-A4FCU4-F1
#
_entry.id   AF-A4FCU4-F1
#
_cell.length_a   1.000
_cell.length_b   1.000
_cell.length_c   1.000
_cell.angle_alpha   90.00
_cell.angle_beta   90.00
_cell.angle_gamma   90.00
#
_symmetry.space_group_name_H-M   'P 1'
#
loop_
_entity.id
_entity.type
_entity.pdbx_description
1 polymer ?
#
loop_
_entity_poly.entity_id
_entity_poly.type
_entity_poly.pdbx_seq_one_letter_code
_entity_poly.pdbx_strand_id
1 'polypeptide(L)'
;MDTLDGSDFAPEHVVDITDVIEHKSAVLGEHASQREWLNTAYGMDYQESMREHGRARGDLVGVRYGEAFRSINTFPQVGGPDLLPNVRAVA
;
A
#
# COMPACT_ATOMS: atom_id res chain seq x y z
N MET A 1 6.01 -3.75 8.51
CA MET A 1 5.69 -3.02 7.27
C MET A 1 5.32 -4.04 6.23
N ASP A 2 4.40 -3.72 5.33
CA ASP A 2 4.07 -4.60 4.20
C ASP A 2 5.31 -4.76 3.29
N THR A 3 5.48 -5.95 2.71
CA THR A 3 6.60 -6.28 1.82
C THR A 3 6.22 -5.99 0.37
N LEU A 4 7.19 -5.83 -0.52
CA LEU A 4 6.92 -5.46 -1.92
C LEU A 4 6.02 -6.48 -2.63
N ASP A 5 6.28 -7.77 -2.40
CA ASP A 5 5.50 -8.91 -2.90
C ASP A 5 4.34 -9.28 -1.97
N GLY A 6 4.24 -8.61 -0.82
CA GLY A 6 3.20 -8.84 0.17
C GLY A 6 3.32 -10.14 0.97
N SER A 7 4.48 -10.81 0.90
CA SER A 7 4.82 -12.01 1.65
C SER A 7 4.85 -11.80 3.16
N ASP A 8 4.29 -12.75 3.91
CA ASP A 8 4.28 -12.82 5.38
C ASP A 8 3.75 -11.58 6.12
N PHE A 9 3.06 -10.68 5.42
CA PHE A 9 2.35 -9.57 6.03
C PHE A 9 0.90 -9.98 6.31
N ALA A 10 0.53 -10.02 7.59
CA ALA A 10 -0.84 -10.23 8.06
C ALA A 10 -1.49 -8.88 8.38
N PRO A 11 -2.21 -8.25 7.43
CA PRO A 11 -2.84 -6.96 7.66
C PRO A 11 -4.05 -7.08 8.61
N GLU A 12 -4.23 -6.07 9.47
CA GLU A 12 -5.40 -5.95 10.35
C GLU A 12 -6.47 -5.06 9.70
N HIS A 13 -6.02 -4.06 8.94
CA HIS A 13 -6.86 -3.03 8.35
C HIS A 13 -6.43 -2.72 6.92
N VAL A 14 -7.39 -2.39 6.06
CA VAL A 14 -7.15 -1.90 4.70
C VAL A 14 -7.86 -0.57 4.52
N VAL A 15 -7.15 0.43 4.04
CA VAL A 15 -7.71 1.72 3.62
C VAL A 15 -8.09 1.64 2.15
N ASP A 16 -9.35 1.93 1.81
CA ASP A 16 -9.78 2.05 0.41
C ASP A 16 -9.17 3.30 -0.22
N ILE A 17 -8.28 3.08 -1.19
CA ILE A 17 -7.59 4.14 -1.94
C ILE A 17 -8.04 4.21 -3.39
N THR A 18 -9.18 3.59 -3.73
CA THR A 18 -9.67 3.47 -5.12
C THR A 18 -9.79 4.84 -5.80
N ASP A 19 -10.28 5.85 -5.08
CA ASP A 19 -10.51 7.19 -5.63
C ASP A 19 -9.22 8.03 -5.74
N VAL A 20 -8.14 7.62 -5.08
CA VAL A 20 -6.87 8.38 -5.00
C VAL A 20 -5.68 7.66 -5.63
N ILE A 21 -5.88 6.48 -6.22
CA ILE A 21 -4.82 5.65 -6.80
C ILE A 21 -4.00 6.38 -7.87
N GLU A 22 -4.65 7.18 -8.72
CA GLU A 22 -3.96 7.92 -9.77
C GLU A 22 -3.10 9.06 -9.20
N HIS A 23 -3.57 9.70 -8.13
CA HIS A 23 -2.78 10.71 -7.43
C HIS A 23 -1.56 10.07 -6.76
N LYS A 24 -1.73 8.93 -6.08
CA LYS A 24 -0.62 8.16 -5.51
C LYS A 24 0.40 7.78 -6.58
N SER A 25 -0.06 7.31 -7.73
CA SER A 25 0.84 6.95 -8.84
C SER A 25 1.61 8.15 -9.37
N ALA A 26 0.96 9.30 -9.54
CA ALA A 26 1.62 10.53 -9.99
C ALA A 26 2.71 10.97 -9.00
N VAL A 27 2.40 11.06 -7.70
CA VAL A 27 3.36 11.42 -6.66
C VAL A 27 4.53 10.43 -6.61
N LEU A 28 4.26 9.13 -6.80
CA LEU A 28 5.31 8.13 -6.84
C LEU A 28 6.23 8.34 -8.07
N GLY A 29 5.68 8.73 -9.22
CA GLY A 29 6.41 9.01 -10.45
C GLY A 29 7.37 10.22 -10.39
N GLU A 30 7.21 11.12 -9.42
CA GLU A 30 8.12 12.26 -9.20
C GLU A 30 9.51 11.83 -8.70
N HIS A 31 9.65 10.58 -8.23
CA HIS A 31 10.92 9.99 -7.77
C HIS A 31 11.77 9.53 -8.98
N ALA A 32 12.11 10.49 -9.85
CA ALA A 32 12.72 10.25 -11.15
C ALA A 32 14.04 9.47 -11.05
N SER A 33 14.90 9.78 -10.09
CA SER A 33 16.19 9.10 -9.91
C SER A 33 16.03 7.65 -9.48
N GLN A 34 15.04 7.35 -8.63
CA GLN A 34 14.73 5.98 -8.22
C GLN A 34 14.13 5.18 -9.38
N ARG A 35 13.23 5.80 -10.17
CA ARG A 35 12.62 5.15 -11.34
C ARG A 35 13.65 4.83 -12.40
N GLU A 36 14.51 5.78 -12.72
CA GLU A 36 15.59 5.60 -13.71
C GLU A 36 16.56 4.50 -13.28
N TRP A 37 16.95 4.49 -12.00
CA TRP A 37 17.84 3.49 -11.46
C TRP A 37 17.23 2.08 -11.52
N LEU A 38 15.97 1.92 -11.08
CA LEU A 38 15.29 0.62 -11.11
C LEU A 38 15.07 0.10 -12.52
N ASN A 39 14.70 0.97 -13.46
CA ASN A 39 14.58 0.60 -14.86
C ASN A 39 15.93 0.17 -15.44
N THR A 40 17.00 0.92 -15.14
CA THR A 40 18.35 0.59 -15.65
C THR A 40 18.90 -0.71 -15.05
N ALA A 41 18.70 -0.93 -13.75
CA ALA A 41 19.26 -2.07 -13.05
C ALA A 41 18.45 -3.35 -13.26
N TYR A 42 17.12 -3.25 -13.38
CA TYR A 42 16.22 -4.40 -13.33
C TYR A 42 15.11 -4.40 -14.40
N GLY A 43 14.99 -3.35 -15.23
CA GLY A 43 13.90 -3.22 -16.19
C GLY A 43 12.52 -3.11 -15.55
N MET A 44 12.44 -2.60 -14.31
CA MET A 44 11.21 -2.53 -13.52
C MET A 44 10.65 -1.11 -13.42
N ASP A 45 9.31 -1.00 -13.40
CA ASP A 45 8.57 0.19 -13.02
C ASP A 45 7.76 -0.07 -11.73
N TYR A 46 8.16 0.56 -10.63
CA TYR A 46 7.46 0.39 -9.36
C TYR A 46 6.03 0.93 -9.36
N GLN A 47 5.63 1.76 -10.36
CA GLN A 47 4.28 2.33 -10.40
C GLN A 47 3.27 1.23 -10.77
N GLU A 48 3.67 0.28 -11.61
CA GLU A 48 2.89 -0.91 -11.94
C GLU A 48 2.86 -1.87 -10.75
N SER A 49 4.02 -2.21 -10.18
CA SER A 49 4.08 -3.10 -9.00
C SER A 49 3.30 -2.54 -7.81
N MET A 50 3.31 -1.23 -7.60
CA MET A 50 2.51 -0.57 -6.55
C MET A 50 1.00 -0.73 -6.80
N ARG A 51 0.54 -0.62 -8.06
CA ARG A 51 -0.87 -0.82 -8.41
C ARG A 51 -1.29 -2.28 -8.23
N GLU A 52 -0.45 -3.22 -8.62
CA GLU A 52 -0.68 -4.66 -8.42
C GLU A 52 -0.78 -5.00 -6.94
N HIS A 53 0.18 -4.50 -6.14
CA HIS A 53 0.16 -4.66 -4.70
C HIS A 53 -1.12 -4.06 -4.09
N GLY A 54 -1.47 -2.82 -4.49
CA GLY A 54 -2.70 -2.17 -4.04
C GLY A 54 -3.97 -2.96 -4.39
N ARG A 55 -4.02 -3.58 -5.57
CA ARG A 55 -5.13 -4.45 -5.98
C ARG A 55 -5.22 -5.68 -5.08
N ALA A 56 -4.10 -6.37 -4.89
CA ALA A 56 -4.04 -7.55 -4.03
C ALA A 56 -4.51 -7.26 -2.59
N ARG A 57 -4.23 -6.06 -2.06
CA ARG A 57 -4.74 -5.63 -0.75
C ARG A 57 -6.21 -5.23 -0.78
N GLY A 58 -6.67 -4.58 -1.85
CA GLY A 58 -8.08 -4.25 -2.04
C GLY A 58 -8.98 -5.48 -2.10
N ASP A 59 -8.50 -6.54 -2.75
CA ASP A 59 -9.23 -7.82 -2.89
C ASP A 59 -9.57 -8.45 -1.52
N LEU A 60 -8.75 -8.24 -0.48
CA LEU A 60 -9.00 -8.73 0.88
C LEU A 60 -10.29 -8.18 1.50
N VAL A 61 -10.74 -7.00 1.06
CA VAL A 61 -11.91 -6.28 1.63
C VAL A 61 -12.94 -5.89 0.57
N GLY A 62 -12.81 -6.41 -0.65
CA GLY A 62 -13.77 -6.20 -1.74
C GLY A 62 -13.74 -4.80 -2.37
N VAL A 63 -12.60 -4.11 -2.36
CA VAL A 63 -12.41 -2.80 -3.02
C VAL A 63 -11.35 -2.91 -4.11
N ARG A 64 -11.30 -1.95 -5.05
CA ARG A 64 -10.41 -2.05 -6.23
C ARG A 64 -8.94 -1.88 -5.86
N TYR A 65 -8.63 -0.94 -4.98
CA TYR A 65 -7.28 -0.69 -4.50
C TYR A 65 -7.30 -0.41 -3.00
N GLY A 66 -6.41 -1.09 -2.27
CA GLY A 66 -6.26 -0.96 -0.83
C GLY A 66 -4.82 -0.69 -0.42
N GLU A 67 -4.63 0.02 0.69
CA GLU A 67 -3.37 0.04 1.42
C GLU A 67 -3.55 -0.66 2.77
N ALA A 68 -2.65 -1.59 3.08
CA ALA A 68 -2.81 -2.46 4.22
C ALA A 68 -1.95 -2.01 5.40
N PHE A 69 -2.55 -1.98 6.59
CA PHE A 69 -1.94 -1.50 7.82
C PHE A 69 -2.07 -2.55 8.93
N ARG A 70 -1.09 -2.53 9.83
CA ARG A 70 -1.04 -3.36 11.02
C ARG A 70 -0.51 -2.52 12.18
N SER A 71 -1.14 -2.63 13.33
CA SER A 71 -0.71 -1.89 14.52
C SER A 71 0.59 -2.48 15.09
N ILE A 72 1.48 -1.60 15.55
CA ILE A 72 2.59 -2.01 16.39
C ILE A 72 2.10 -2.05 17.85
N ASN A 73 1.91 -3.26 18.38
CA ASN A 73 1.34 -3.47 19.71
C ASN A 73 2.39 -3.34 20.83
N THR A 74 3.13 -2.23 20.85
CA THR A 74 4.17 -1.93 21.85
C THR A 74 3.88 -0.61 22.58
N PHE A 75 4.38 -0.46 23.81
CA PHE A 75 4.21 0.77 24.58
C PHE A 75 5.13 1.90 24.08
N PRO A 76 4.66 3.17 24.04
CA PRO A 76 3.29 3.61 24.29
C PRO A 76 2.38 3.36 23.07
N GLN A 77 1.12 2.99 23.32
CA GLN A 77 0.11 2.94 22.26
C GLN A 77 -0.38 4.36 21.97
N VAL A 78 -0.23 4.81 20.73
CA VAL A 78 -0.48 6.21 20.32
C VAL A 78 -1.73 6.41 19.45
N GLY A 79 -2.53 5.35 19.24
CA GLY A 79 -3.75 5.43 18.43
C GLY A 79 -4.29 4.06 18.03
N GLY A 80 -5.28 4.06 17.13
CA GLY A 80 -5.93 2.87 16.61
C GLY A 80 -6.43 3.03 15.17
N PRO A 81 -7.18 2.05 14.66
CA PRO A 81 -7.72 2.07 13.29
C PRO A 81 -8.72 3.22 13.04
N ASP A 82 -9.25 3.83 14.09
CA ASP A 82 -10.10 5.02 14.03
C ASP A 82 -9.39 6.24 13.43
N LEU A 83 -8.04 6.25 13.41
CA LEU A 83 -7.24 7.28 12.76
C LEU A 83 -7.08 7.06 11.24
N LEU A 84 -7.48 5.90 10.72
CA LEU A 84 -7.35 5.58 9.31
C LEU A 84 -8.61 6.02 8.54
N PRO A 85 -8.47 6.77 7.43
CA PRO A 85 -9.62 7.15 6.60
C PRO A 85 -10.16 5.92 5.86
N ASN A 86 -11.47 5.87 5.61
CA ASN A 86 -12.12 4.84 4.77
C ASN A 86 -11.69 3.38 5.10
N VAL A 87 -11.45 3.11 6.37
CA VAL A 87 -10.87 1.84 6.82
C VAL A 87 -11.87 0.70 6.74
N ARG A 88 -11.38 -0.47 6.32
CA ARG A 88 -12.07 -1.76 6.30
C ARG A 88 -11.28 -2.76 7.13
N ALA A 89 -11.96 -3.54 7.97
CA ALA A 89 -11.33 -4.64 8.67
C ALA A 89 -11.09 -5.81 7.69
N VAL A 90 -9.95 -6.48 7.83
CA VAL A 90 -9.70 -7.75 7.14
C VAL A 90 -10.46 -8.84 7.92
N ALA A 91 -11.22 -9.67 7.19
CA ALA A 91 -12.05 -10.73 7.76
C ALA A 91 -11.22 -11.93 8.29
#